data_AF-A0AA39GZH4-F1
#
_entry.id   AF-A0AA39GZH4-F1
#
_cell.length_a   1.000
_cell.length_b   1.000
_cell.length_c   1.000
_cell.angle_alpha   90.00
_cell.angle_beta   90.00
_cell.angle_gamma   90.00
#
_symmetry.space_group_name_H-M   'P 1'
#
loop_
_entity.id
_entity.type
_entity.pdbx_description
1 polymer ?
#
loop_
_entity_poly.entity_id
_entity_poly.type
_entity_poly.pdbx_seq_one_letter_code
_entity_poly.pdbx_strand_id
1 'polypeptide(L)'
;MSLSEPATPSDYEEIETIKLLDSITFSDHSRSSHFADDDSPRASAINLSVKHSDFESAVSTFSEDDGEELSSSSTDLAEPSVADLKLHQEWNQVELDVNRLLSRFPPYISEERRLFLQNELTPIIVRVLWQDRSFRYYQGFHDVCLTLVLVLGPKTGYKVAKALSTKSAFHNFLTRSLEDSAMRDLSYMYVLLWKEDPGLERFMRNASVGCMFALSWILTWFSHSLREYSQVVQFFDFFLSNDPLMPVYVSAALVLSRRNEVFACEPEMPIIHHLLTRIPEDINVDEVLSAASQLILSYPPALVQGVFWDRYLEQISAPKKQSVPKINRYAVNAWFFAGAATAAVAYWILTHYSQPDIAWFA
;
A
#
# COMPACT_ATOMS: atom_id res chain seq x y z
N MET A 1 43.64 -5.13 -52.88
CA MET A 1 43.26 -4.15 -51.84
C MET A 1 41.74 -4.14 -51.78
N SER A 2 41.17 -4.88 -50.85
CA SER A 2 39.74 -4.91 -50.52
C SER A 2 39.65 -4.37 -49.10
N LEU A 3 38.96 -3.25 -48.92
CA LEU A 3 38.74 -2.61 -47.62
C LEU A 3 37.40 -3.13 -47.08
N SER A 4 37.46 -3.82 -45.95
CA SER A 4 36.32 -4.27 -45.14
C SER A 4 35.71 -3.10 -44.38
N GLU A 5 34.38 -2.97 -44.42
CA GLU A 5 33.59 -2.02 -43.62
C GLU A 5 33.64 -2.36 -42.12
N PRO A 6 33.55 -1.36 -41.21
CA PRO A 6 33.52 -1.59 -39.77
C PRO A 6 32.11 -1.99 -39.28
N ALA A 7 32.05 -2.96 -38.38
CA ALA A 7 30.82 -3.42 -37.72
C ALA A 7 30.18 -2.31 -36.87
N THR A 8 28.84 -2.25 -36.89
CA THR A 8 28.01 -1.29 -36.15
C THR A 8 27.86 -1.65 -34.66
N PRO A 9 27.73 -0.68 -33.72
CA PRO A 9 27.78 -0.91 -32.26
C PRO A 9 26.53 -1.56 -31.62
N SER A 10 25.57 -2.06 -32.40
CA SER A 10 24.25 -2.49 -31.89
C SER A 10 24.27 -3.78 -31.08
N ASP A 11 25.25 -4.67 -31.31
CA ASP A 11 25.20 -6.03 -30.77
C ASP A 11 25.93 -6.16 -29.42
N TYR A 12 26.76 -5.17 -29.06
CA TYR A 12 27.52 -5.20 -27.80
C TYR A 12 26.70 -4.70 -26.61
N GLU A 13 25.79 -3.74 -26.80
CA GLU A 13 24.89 -3.24 -25.73
C GLU A 13 23.80 -4.26 -25.36
N GLU A 14 23.33 -5.06 -26.32
CA GLU A 14 22.29 -6.07 -26.08
C GLU A 14 22.81 -7.21 -25.18
N ILE A 15 24.11 -7.55 -25.29
CA ILE A 15 24.75 -8.59 -24.48
C ILE A 15 25.04 -8.11 -23.04
N GLU A 16 25.39 -6.84 -22.84
CA GLU A 16 25.58 -6.28 -21.48
C GLU A 16 24.27 -6.13 -20.72
N THR A 17 23.18 -5.78 -21.40
CA THR A 17 21.85 -5.65 -20.78
C THR A 17 21.30 -7.01 -20.34
N ILE A 18 21.53 -8.07 -21.13
CA ILE A 18 21.14 -9.45 -20.76
C ILE A 18 21.98 -9.96 -19.57
N LYS A 19 23.27 -9.62 -19.50
CA LYS A 19 24.12 -9.96 -18.34
C LYS A 19 23.72 -9.22 -17.06
N LEU A 20 23.23 -7.98 -17.18
CA LEU A 20 22.67 -7.23 -16.06
C LEU A 20 21.38 -7.90 -15.54
N LEU A 21 20.50 -8.36 -16.43
CA LEU A 21 19.27 -9.09 -16.05
C LEU A 21 19.54 -10.44 -15.40
N ASP A 22 20.59 -11.15 -15.80
CA ASP A 22 21.04 -12.40 -15.15
C ASP A 22 21.76 -12.14 -13.81
N SER A 23 22.30 -10.94 -13.58
CA SER A 23 22.91 -10.56 -12.29
C SER A 23 21.88 -10.09 -11.24
N ILE A 24 20.64 -9.80 -11.65
CA ILE A 24 19.48 -9.53 -10.76
C ILE A 24 18.87 -10.87 -10.28
N THR A 25 19.70 -11.90 -10.07
CA THR A 25 19.31 -13.06 -9.28
C THR A 25 19.27 -12.65 -7.81
N PHE A 26 18.06 -12.43 -7.31
CA PHE A 26 17.78 -12.41 -5.88
C PHE A 26 18.44 -13.61 -5.21
N SER A 27 19.13 -13.36 -4.09
CA SER A 27 19.72 -14.41 -3.27
C SER A 27 18.62 -15.36 -2.84
N ASP A 28 18.66 -16.57 -3.39
CA ASP A 28 17.74 -17.64 -3.10
C ASP A 28 17.93 -18.07 -1.63
N HIS A 29 17.01 -17.64 -0.78
CA HIS A 29 16.82 -18.19 0.57
C HIS A 29 15.45 -18.88 0.62
N SER A 30 15.21 -19.76 -0.35
CA SER A 30 14.21 -20.82 -0.25
C SER A 30 14.73 -21.92 0.68
N ARG A 31 14.65 -21.68 2.00
CA ARG A 31 14.69 -22.77 2.98
C ARG A 31 13.26 -23.26 3.15
N SER A 32 12.96 -24.39 2.50
CA SER A 32 11.77 -25.20 2.74
C SER A 32 11.55 -25.40 4.24
N SER A 33 10.47 -24.84 4.76
CA SER A 33 9.83 -25.31 5.98
C SER A 33 8.38 -25.63 5.63
N HIS A 34 8.08 -26.93 5.57
CA HIS A 34 6.72 -27.44 5.70
C HIS A 34 6.05 -26.78 6.90
N PHE A 35 5.09 -25.89 6.66
CA PHE A 35 4.12 -25.50 7.66
C PHE A 35 2.94 -26.46 7.54
N ALA A 36 2.74 -27.22 8.60
CA ALA A 36 1.53 -27.99 8.82
C ALA A 36 0.35 -27.03 8.99
N ASP A 37 -0.81 -27.45 8.51
CA ASP A 37 -2.09 -26.82 8.79
C ASP A 37 -2.27 -26.65 10.30
N ASP A 38 -2.28 -25.40 10.78
CA ASP A 38 -2.66 -25.05 12.15
C ASP A 38 -3.82 -24.05 12.08
N ASP A 39 -5.00 -24.56 12.43
CA ASP A 39 -6.25 -23.83 12.61
C ASP A 39 -6.08 -22.81 13.75
N SER A 40 -5.76 -21.56 13.39
CA SER A 40 -5.70 -20.42 14.32
C SER A 40 -6.59 -19.28 13.81
N PRO A 41 -7.38 -18.64 14.69
CA PRO A 41 -8.59 -17.94 14.29
C PRO A 41 -8.31 -16.66 13.49
N ARG A 42 -9.03 -16.51 12.37
CA ARG A 42 -9.23 -15.29 11.57
C ARG A 42 -9.01 -14.03 12.42
N ALA A 43 -7.83 -13.43 12.27
CA ALA A 43 -7.55 -12.10 12.79
C ALA A 43 -8.59 -11.15 12.19
N SER A 44 -9.39 -10.56 13.05
CA SER A 44 -10.40 -9.59 12.68
C SER A 44 -9.69 -8.42 12.00
N ALA A 45 -10.05 -8.17 10.75
CA ALA A 45 -9.57 -7.07 9.95
C ALA A 45 -9.49 -5.79 10.79
N ILE A 46 -8.35 -5.11 10.70
CA ILE A 46 -8.24 -3.70 11.06
C ILE A 46 -9.42 -3.03 10.38
N ASN A 47 -10.36 -2.50 11.16
CA ASN A 47 -11.60 -1.93 10.68
C ASN A 47 -11.28 -0.62 9.95
N LEU A 48 -10.79 -0.74 8.72
CA LEU A 48 -10.55 0.33 7.77
C LEU A 48 -11.93 0.82 7.35
N SER A 49 -12.43 1.82 8.08
CA SER A 49 -13.65 2.52 7.73
C SER A 49 -13.46 3.20 6.37
N VAL A 50 -13.82 2.48 5.30
CA VAL A 50 -13.96 2.99 3.94
C VAL A 50 -15.10 3.99 3.91
N LYS A 51 -14.77 5.28 3.79
CA LYS A 51 -15.72 6.32 3.37
C LYS A 51 -15.03 7.27 2.38
N HIS A 52 -15.43 7.11 1.12
CA HIS A 52 -15.39 8.01 -0.02
C HIS A 52 -14.20 8.99 -0.14
N SER A 53 -13.29 8.65 -1.06
CA SER A 53 -12.54 9.61 -1.86
C SER A 53 -12.32 9.03 -3.27
N ASP A 54 -12.09 9.90 -4.24
CA ASP A 54 -12.31 9.76 -5.70
C ASP A 54 -11.52 8.66 -6.47
N PHE A 55 -10.93 7.69 -5.78
CA PHE A 55 -10.25 6.51 -6.37
C PHE A 55 -11.15 5.26 -6.48
N GLU A 56 -12.39 5.33 -5.97
CA GLU A 56 -13.31 4.19 -5.82
C GLU A 56 -13.87 3.58 -7.12
N SER A 57 -13.59 4.12 -8.31
CA SER A 57 -14.05 3.48 -9.55
C SER A 57 -13.17 2.30 -9.99
N ALA A 58 -12.09 1.98 -9.25
CA ALA A 58 -11.09 0.97 -9.59
C ALA A 58 -11.16 -0.32 -8.75
N VAL A 59 -12.29 -0.60 -8.09
CA VAL A 59 -12.49 -1.89 -7.41
C VAL A 59 -12.81 -2.93 -8.48
N SER A 60 -11.78 -3.62 -8.96
CA SER A 60 -11.96 -4.82 -9.79
C SER A 60 -12.69 -5.87 -8.96
N THR A 61 -13.89 -6.25 -9.40
CA THR A 61 -14.68 -7.32 -8.79
C THR A 61 -13.97 -8.64 -9.09
N PHE A 62 -13.18 -9.13 -8.14
CA PHE A 62 -12.74 -10.52 -8.14
C PHE A 62 -13.97 -11.38 -7.86
N SER A 63 -14.62 -11.86 -8.92
CA SER A 63 -15.60 -12.94 -8.81
C SER A 63 -14.87 -14.22 -8.41
N GLU A 64 -15.28 -14.84 -7.31
CA GLU A 64 -14.86 -16.20 -6.92
C GLU A 64 -15.39 -17.17 -8.00
N ASP A 65 -14.48 -17.67 -8.84
CA ASP A 65 -14.75 -18.76 -9.79
C ASP A 65 -13.88 -19.95 -9.37
N ASP A 66 -14.54 -21.00 -8.88
CA ASP A 66 -13.93 -22.27 -8.49
C ASP A 66 -13.46 -23.01 -9.75
N GLY A 67 -12.17 -22.91 -10.08
CA GLY A 67 -11.56 -23.54 -11.24
C GLY A 67 -10.39 -24.45 -10.87
N GLU A 68 -10.53 -25.73 -11.18
CA GLU A 68 -9.60 -26.84 -10.92
C GLU A 68 -8.13 -26.54 -11.26
N GLU A 69 -7.22 -26.93 -10.35
CA GLU A 69 -5.76 -26.91 -10.54
C GLU A 69 -5.33 -27.84 -11.69
N LEU A 70 -5.08 -27.26 -12.87
CA LEU A 70 -4.41 -27.93 -13.98
C LEU A 70 -2.92 -27.56 -14.00
N SER A 71 -2.13 -28.51 -13.51
CA SER A 71 -0.68 -28.73 -13.72
C SER A 71 -0.08 -27.96 -14.90
N SER A 72 0.85 -27.05 -14.59
CA SER A 72 1.59 -26.21 -15.53
C SER A 72 2.65 -27.00 -16.31
N SER A 73 2.27 -27.43 -17.52
CA SER A 73 3.22 -27.82 -18.56
C SER A 73 3.59 -26.59 -19.39
N SER A 74 4.82 -26.09 -19.22
CA SER A 74 5.42 -25.04 -20.04
C SER A 74 5.56 -25.51 -21.49
N THR A 75 4.53 -25.26 -22.29
CA THR A 75 4.56 -25.38 -23.74
C THR A 75 4.72 -23.98 -24.33
N ASP A 76 5.73 -23.81 -25.19
CA ASP A 76 5.99 -22.59 -25.95
C ASP A 76 4.77 -22.27 -26.84
N LEU A 77 3.82 -21.52 -26.29
CA LEU A 77 2.72 -20.93 -27.07
C LEU A 77 3.32 -19.89 -28.01
N ALA A 78 3.02 -20.02 -29.31
CA ALA A 78 3.36 -19.00 -30.29
C ALA A 78 2.89 -17.62 -29.82
N GLU A 79 3.70 -16.57 -30.02
CA GLU A 79 3.32 -15.23 -29.56
C GLU A 79 1.98 -14.81 -30.18
N PRO A 80 1.01 -14.33 -29.36
CA PRO A 80 -0.31 -13.99 -29.84
C PRO A 80 -0.26 -12.83 -30.83
N SER A 81 -1.03 -12.95 -31.92
CA SER A 81 -1.23 -11.85 -32.85
C SER A 81 -2.05 -10.74 -32.19
N VAL A 82 -2.04 -9.53 -32.74
CA VAL A 82 -2.87 -8.43 -32.22
C VAL A 82 -4.37 -8.76 -32.31
N ALA A 83 -4.77 -9.56 -33.30
CA ALA A 83 -6.16 -10.03 -33.42
C ALA A 83 -6.53 -10.96 -32.24
N ASP A 84 -5.62 -11.82 -31.80
CA ASP A 84 -5.82 -12.68 -30.63
C ASP A 84 -5.89 -11.86 -29.35
N LEU A 85 -4.98 -10.89 -29.18
CA LEU A 85 -4.95 -10.00 -28.01
C LEU A 85 -6.27 -9.23 -27.85
N LYS A 86 -6.91 -8.81 -28.94
CA LYS A 86 -8.22 -8.13 -28.91
C LYS A 86 -9.35 -8.98 -28.33
N LEU A 87 -9.19 -10.30 -28.30
CA LEU A 87 -10.15 -11.22 -27.70
C LEU A 87 -9.96 -11.37 -26.19
N HIS A 88 -8.88 -10.82 -25.63
CA HIS A 88 -8.63 -10.87 -24.19
C HIS A 88 -9.68 -10.05 -23.43
N GLN A 89 -10.21 -10.60 -22.33
CA GLN A 89 -11.29 -9.97 -21.55
C GLN A 89 -10.93 -8.56 -21.07
N GLU A 90 -9.65 -8.32 -20.76
CA GLU A 90 -9.16 -7.03 -20.25
C GLU A 90 -8.89 -5.99 -21.34
N TRP A 91 -8.97 -6.33 -22.64
CA TRP A 91 -8.60 -5.43 -23.74
C TRP A 91 -9.28 -4.07 -23.63
N ASN A 92 -10.61 -4.06 -23.47
CA ASN A 92 -11.40 -2.83 -23.45
C ASN A 92 -11.05 -1.95 -22.24
N GLN A 93 -10.81 -2.55 -21.08
CA GLN A 93 -10.44 -1.81 -19.88
C GLN A 93 -9.05 -1.18 -20.02
N VAL A 94 -8.08 -1.94 -20.54
CA VAL A 94 -6.73 -1.44 -20.83
C VAL A 94 -6.79 -0.29 -21.85
N GLU A 95 -7.55 -0.45 -22.92
CA GLU A 95 -7.69 0.58 -23.97
C GLU A 95 -8.30 1.88 -23.41
N LEU A 96 -9.33 1.78 -22.56
CA LEU A 96 -9.93 2.94 -21.89
C LEU A 96 -8.93 3.68 -21.00
N ASP A 97 -8.06 2.97 -20.29
CA ASP A 97 -7.04 3.58 -19.44
C ASP A 97 -5.91 4.20 -20.25
N VAL A 98 -5.45 3.52 -21.29
CA VAL A 98 -4.42 4.03 -22.22
C VAL A 98 -4.91 5.29 -22.94
N ASN A 99 -6.19 5.38 -23.27
CA ASN A 99 -6.79 6.58 -23.87
C ASN A 99 -6.77 7.80 -22.93
N ARG A 100 -6.70 7.59 -21.60
CA ARG A 100 -6.63 8.67 -20.60
C ARG A 100 -5.21 9.20 -20.37
N LEU A 101 -4.17 8.56 -20.93
CA LEU A 101 -2.76 8.90 -20.75
C LEU A 101 -2.29 10.16 -21.50
N LEU A 102 -3.10 10.76 -22.37
CA LEU A 102 -2.66 11.87 -23.23
C LEU A 102 -2.05 13.05 -22.45
N SER A 103 -2.54 13.32 -21.24
CA SER A 103 -2.01 14.38 -20.36
C SER A 103 -0.70 14.01 -19.65
N ARG A 104 -0.31 12.73 -19.66
CA ARG A 104 0.87 12.20 -18.96
C ARG A 104 2.13 12.14 -19.83
N PHE A 105 1.99 12.27 -21.14
CA PHE A 105 3.15 12.33 -22.02
C PHE A 105 3.95 13.62 -21.77
N PRO A 106 5.29 13.52 -21.61
CA PRO A 106 6.12 14.71 -21.49
C PRO A 106 5.91 15.70 -22.65
N PRO A 107 5.98 17.02 -22.37
CA PRO A 107 5.62 18.07 -23.34
C PRO A 107 6.52 18.05 -24.59
N TYR A 108 7.75 17.53 -24.47
CA TYR A 108 8.72 17.43 -25.56
C TYR A 108 8.45 16.27 -26.54
N ILE A 109 7.52 15.36 -26.23
CA ILE A 109 7.16 14.26 -27.13
C ILE A 109 6.14 14.76 -28.16
N SER A 110 6.48 14.67 -29.45
CA SER A 110 5.60 15.04 -30.57
C SER A 110 4.28 14.26 -30.55
N GLU A 111 3.19 14.89 -31.00
CA GLU A 111 1.86 14.27 -31.08
C GLU A 111 1.85 12.96 -31.88
N GLU A 112 2.55 12.89 -33.02
CA GLU A 112 2.69 11.68 -33.82
C GLU A 112 3.29 10.52 -32.99
N ARG A 113 4.36 10.80 -32.24
CA ARG A 113 4.98 9.82 -31.36
C ARG A 113 4.06 9.41 -30.20
N ARG A 114 3.27 10.34 -29.64
CA ARG A 114 2.29 10.01 -28.59
C ARG A 114 1.23 9.05 -29.11
N LEU A 115 0.67 9.34 -30.28
CA LEU A 115 -0.33 8.49 -30.92
C LEU A 115 0.25 7.11 -31.25
N PHE A 116 1.47 7.06 -31.79
CA PHE A 116 2.18 5.80 -32.03
C PHE A 116 2.34 4.98 -30.74
N LEU A 117 2.83 5.61 -29.65
CA LEU A 117 3.02 4.92 -28.38
C LEU A 117 1.71 4.47 -27.76
N GLN A 118 0.66 5.27 -27.86
CA GLN A 118 -0.69 4.93 -27.39
C GLN A 118 -1.23 3.70 -28.12
N ASN A 119 -1.05 3.62 -29.44
CA ASN A 119 -1.46 2.47 -30.25
C ASN A 119 -0.69 1.19 -29.91
N GLU A 120 0.58 1.32 -29.51
CA GLU A 120 1.42 0.17 -29.15
C GLU A 120 1.19 -0.31 -27.70
N LEU A 121 0.79 0.60 -26.79
CA LEU A 121 0.76 0.32 -25.36
C LEU A 121 -0.32 -0.70 -24.98
N THR A 122 -1.53 -0.62 -25.55
CA THR A 122 -2.60 -1.59 -25.29
C THR A 122 -2.17 -3.01 -25.68
N PRO A 123 -1.68 -3.29 -26.91
CA PRO A 123 -1.11 -4.59 -27.26
C PRO A 123 -0.01 -5.06 -26.31
N ILE A 124 0.91 -4.17 -25.88
CA ILE A 124 1.99 -4.52 -24.97
C ILE A 124 1.46 -5.00 -23.62
N ILE A 125 0.56 -4.22 -23.00
CA ILE A 125 -0.02 -4.56 -21.68
C ILE A 125 -0.79 -5.87 -21.78
N VAL A 126 -1.67 -6.02 -22.78
CA VAL A 126 -2.47 -7.24 -22.93
C VAL A 126 -1.58 -8.44 -23.23
N ARG A 127 -0.47 -8.27 -23.96
CA ARG A 127 0.51 -9.35 -24.18
C ARG A 127 1.25 -9.76 -22.90
N VAL A 128 1.45 -8.85 -21.95
CA VAL A 128 1.94 -9.21 -20.61
C VAL A 128 0.89 -10.05 -19.87
N LEU A 129 -0.37 -9.61 -19.87
CA LEU A 129 -1.48 -10.34 -19.24
C LEU A 129 -1.68 -11.73 -19.84
N TRP A 130 -1.50 -11.88 -21.15
CA TRP A 130 -1.68 -13.14 -21.87
C TRP A 130 -0.74 -14.28 -21.40
N GLN A 131 0.37 -13.94 -20.74
CA GLN A 131 1.38 -14.93 -20.35
C GLN A 131 0.93 -15.85 -19.23
N ASP A 132 -0.01 -15.40 -18.42
CA ASP A 132 -0.54 -16.13 -17.29
C ASP A 132 -2.04 -15.88 -17.17
N ARG A 133 -2.84 -16.94 -17.24
CA ARG A 133 -4.31 -16.84 -17.16
C ARG A 133 -4.80 -16.35 -15.80
N SER A 134 -3.96 -16.42 -14.76
CA SER A 134 -4.25 -15.87 -13.44
C SER A 134 -4.08 -14.35 -13.38
N PHE A 135 -3.42 -13.72 -14.37
CA PHE A 135 -3.28 -12.26 -14.39
C PHE A 135 -4.62 -11.58 -14.64
N ARG A 136 -4.93 -10.64 -13.75
CA ARG A 136 -6.05 -9.72 -13.78
C ARG A 136 -5.48 -8.32 -13.85
N TYR A 137 -6.00 -7.53 -14.79
CA TYR A 137 -5.57 -6.15 -14.93
C TYR A 137 -6.06 -5.31 -13.74
N TYR A 138 -5.18 -4.44 -13.21
CA TYR A 138 -5.55 -3.41 -12.24
C TYR A 138 -5.31 -2.03 -12.84
N GLN A 139 -6.18 -1.08 -12.50
CA GLN A 139 -6.06 0.29 -12.97
C GLN A 139 -4.82 0.96 -12.37
N GLY A 140 -3.92 1.41 -13.25
CA GLY A 140 -2.62 1.99 -12.90
C GLY A 140 -1.44 1.23 -13.50
N PHE A 141 -1.61 -0.05 -13.87
CA PHE A 141 -0.53 -0.83 -14.49
C PHE A 141 -0.07 -0.23 -15.84
N HIS A 142 -0.97 0.48 -16.53
CA HIS A 142 -0.65 1.21 -17.76
C HIS A 142 0.36 2.34 -17.54
N ASP A 143 0.38 3.01 -16.38
CA ASP A 143 1.37 4.06 -16.07
C ASP A 143 2.79 3.47 -15.93
N VAL A 144 2.89 2.27 -15.32
CA VAL A 144 4.15 1.50 -15.22
C VAL A 144 4.65 1.11 -16.61
N CYS A 145 3.76 0.51 -17.42
CA CYS A 145 4.11 0.09 -18.77
C CYS A 145 4.48 1.28 -19.67
N LEU A 146 3.77 2.41 -19.56
CA LEU A 146 4.10 3.64 -20.29
C LEU A 146 5.50 4.10 -19.95
N THR A 147 5.85 4.18 -18.66
CA THR A 147 7.17 4.62 -18.20
C THR A 147 8.29 3.76 -18.81
N LEU A 148 8.14 2.44 -18.77
CA LEU A 148 9.10 1.50 -19.36
C LEU A 148 9.22 1.66 -20.88
N VAL A 149 8.10 1.81 -21.58
CA VAL A 149 8.09 1.97 -23.05
C VAL A 149 8.67 3.32 -23.47
N LEU A 150 8.49 4.37 -22.68
CA LEU A 150 9.06 5.69 -22.95
C LEU A 150 10.59 5.68 -22.86
N VAL A 151 11.16 4.97 -21.88
CA VAL A 151 12.62 4.88 -21.68
C VAL A 151 13.26 3.84 -22.60
N LEU A 152 12.70 2.63 -22.65
CA LEU A 152 13.33 1.45 -23.27
C LEU A 152 12.82 1.17 -24.69
N GLY A 153 11.78 1.88 -25.13
CA GLY A 153 11.06 1.59 -26.36
C GLY A 153 10.12 0.38 -26.25
N PRO A 154 9.26 0.15 -27.27
CA PRO A 154 8.20 -0.87 -27.22
C PRO A 154 8.70 -2.31 -26.96
N LYS A 155 9.78 -2.72 -27.65
CA LYS A 155 10.28 -4.11 -27.60
C LYS A 155 10.91 -4.44 -26.25
N THR A 156 11.85 -3.62 -25.79
CA THR A 156 12.55 -3.83 -24.52
C THR A 156 11.64 -3.52 -23.34
N GLY A 157 10.81 -2.47 -23.45
CA GLY A 157 9.79 -2.14 -22.46
C GLY A 157 8.83 -3.31 -22.19
N TYR A 158 8.36 -4.00 -23.23
CA TYR A 158 7.58 -5.22 -23.08
C TYR A 158 8.34 -6.32 -22.33
N LYS A 159 9.61 -6.60 -22.70
CA LYS A 159 10.42 -7.64 -22.04
C LYS A 159 10.59 -7.34 -20.55
N VAL A 160 10.85 -6.09 -20.18
CA VAL A 160 11.00 -5.66 -18.78
C VAL A 160 9.66 -5.70 -18.05
N ALA A 161 8.57 -5.22 -18.65
CA ALA A 161 7.24 -5.31 -18.06
C ALA A 161 6.83 -6.77 -17.78
N LYS A 162 7.09 -7.67 -18.73
CA LYS A 162 6.95 -9.13 -18.56
C LYS A 162 7.75 -9.65 -17.36
N ALA A 163 9.02 -9.29 -17.27
CA ALA A 163 9.88 -9.74 -16.18
C ALA A 163 9.38 -9.23 -14.82
N LEU A 164 8.95 -7.97 -14.74
CA LEU A 164 8.40 -7.38 -13.53
C LEU A 164 7.08 -8.05 -13.12
N SER A 165 6.17 -8.30 -14.05
CA SER A 165 4.90 -8.98 -13.79
C SER A 165 5.06 -10.42 -13.31
N THR A 166 6.20 -11.07 -13.56
CA THR A 166 6.44 -12.47 -13.19
C THR A 166 7.36 -12.63 -11.97
N LYS A 167 8.29 -11.69 -11.75
CA LYS A 167 9.37 -11.86 -10.76
C LYS A 167 9.39 -10.80 -9.64
N SER A 168 8.43 -9.90 -9.59
CA SER A 168 8.41 -8.78 -8.62
C SER A 168 7.06 -8.63 -7.90
N ALA A 169 6.92 -7.57 -7.10
CA ALA A 169 5.66 -7.22 -6.43
C ALA A 169 4.46 -7.12 -7.37
N PHE A 170 4.67 -6.75 -8.63
CA PHE A 170 3.62 -6.69 -9.65
C PHE A 170 2.95 -8.04 -9.92
N HIS A 171 3.64 -9.16 -9.70
CA HIS A 171 3.03 -10.47 -9.80
C HIS A 171 1.85 -10.61 -8.84
N ASN A 172 2.03 -10.20 -7.57
CA ASN A 172 0.96 -10.24 -6.58
C ASN A 172 -0.17 -9.26 -6.92
N PHE A 173 0.16 -8.07 -7.44
CA PHE A 173 -0.86 -7.08 -7.84
C PHE A 173 -1.71 -7.54 -9.02
N LEU A 174 -1.15 -8.40 -9.90
CA LEU A 174 -1.85 -8.97 -11.05
C LEU A 174 -2.59 -10.26 -10.71
N THR A 175 -2.19 -11.01 -9.68
CA THR A 175 -2.77 -12.35 -9.40
C THR A 175 -3.73 -12.39 -8.22
N ARG A 176 -3.65 -11.42 -7.31
CA ARG A 176 -4.40 -11.42 -6.05
C ARG A 176 -5.31 -10.20 -5.94
N SER A 177 -6.22 -10.26 -4.96
CA SER A 177 -7.02 -9.11 -4.57
C SER A 177 -6.13 -7.92 -4.17
N LEU A 178 -6.64 -6.69 -4.33
CA LEU A 178 -5.93 -5.49 -3.87
C LEU A 178 -5.66 -5.53 -2.36
N GLU A 179 -6.56 -6.15 -1.59
CA GLU A 179 -6.45 -6.33 -0.14
C GLU A 179 -5.26 -7.23 0.22
N ASP A 180 -5.17 -8.40 -0.42
CA ASP A 180 -4.16 -9.43 -0.13
C ASP A 180 -2.78 -9.16 -0.76
N SER A 181 -2.66 -8.06 -1.50
CA SER A 181 -1.44 -7.66 -2.19
C SER A 181 -1.01 -6.24 -1.79
N ALA A 182 -1.36 -5.24 -2.57
CA ALA A 182 -0.93 -3.85 -2.41
C ALA A 182 -1.27 -3.28 -1.02
N MET A 183 -2.49 -3.51 -0.52
CA MET A 183 -2.90 -3.00 0.79
C MET A 183 -2.18 -3.70 1.93
N ARG A 184 -2.00 -5.02 1.86
CA ARG A 184 -1.17 -5.76 2.81
C ARG A 184 0.26 -5.23 2.81
N ASP A 185 0.87 -5.05 1.65
CA ASP A 185 2.25 -4.57 1.57
C ASP A 185 2.35 -3.12 2.11
N LEU A 186 1.39 -2.25 1.83
CA LEU A 186 1.32 -0.92 2.42
C LEU A 186 1.12 -0.90 3.92
N SER A 187 0.48 -1.92 4.50
CA SER A 187 0.29 -1.98 5.95
C SER A 187 1.61 -2.03 6.71
N TYR A 188 2.69 -2.55 6.08
CA TYR A 188 4.04 -2.50 6.63
C TYR A 188 4.58 -1.07 6.79
N MET A 189 4.04 -0.08 6.06
CA MET A 189 4.36 1.33 6.29
C MET A 189 4.06 1.74 7.73
N TYR A 190 2.94 1.29 8.32
CA TYR A 190 2.63 1.59 9.72
C TYR A 190 3.62 0.95 10.70
N VAL A 191 4.18 -0.22 10.37
CA VAL A 191 5.27 -0.81 11.17
C VAL A 191 6.52 0.06 11.08
N LEU A 192 6.89 0.53 9.89
CA LEU A 192 8.02 1.42 9.70
C LEU A 192 7.84 2.73 10.48
N LEU A 193 6.66 3.36 10.36
CA LEU A 193 6.31 4.56 11.12
C LEU A 193 6.36 4.30 12.63
N TRP A 194 5.83 3.17 13.10
CA TRP A 194 5.90 2.79 14.52
C TRP A 194 7.34 2.67 15.02
N LYS A 195 8.24 2.11 14.20
CA LYS A 195 9.64 1.92 14.55
C LYS A 195 10.43 3.23 14.57
N GLU A 196 10.16 4.12 13.62
CA GLU A 196 10.92 5.36 13.42
C GLU A 196 10.34 6.55 14.22
N ASP A 197 9.03 6.79 14.14
CA ASP A 197 8.30 7.84 14.87
C ASP A 197 6.98 7.28 15.45
N PRO A 198 7.04 6.63 16.64
CA PRO A 198 5.85 6.09 17.30
C PRO A 198 4.78 7.14 17.62
N GLY A 199 5.15 8.43 17.68
CA GLY A 199 4.23 9.54 17.89
C GLY A 199 3.38 9.78 16.64
N LEU A 200 4.02 9.83 15.48
CA LEU A 200 3.38 10.02 14.18
C LEU A 200 2.46 8.84 13.85
N GLU A 201 2.97 7.61 14.02
CA GLU A 201 2.16 6.41 13.84
C GLU A 201 0.88 6.46 14.67
N ARG A 202 1.01 6.74 15.98
CA ARG A 202 -0.12 6.78 16.90
C ARG A 202 -1.11 7.86 16.53
N PHE A 203 -0.63 9.03 16.10
CA PHE A 203 -1.47 10.13 15.66
C PHE A 203 -2.31 9.73 14.44
N MET A 204 -1.68 9.19 13.39
CA MET A 204 -2.35 8.72 12.18
C MET A 204 -3.29 7.54 12.44
N ARG A 205 -2.90 6.59 13.30
CA ARG A 205 -3.75 5.44 13.66
C ARG A 205 -4.96 5.88 14.48
N ASN A 206 -4.81 6.80 15.42
CA ASN A 206 -5.94 7.31 16.21
C ASN A 206 -6.95 8.07 15.37
N ALA A 207 -6.48 8.77 14.33
CA ALA A 207 -7.31 9.41 13.33
C ALA A 207 -7.90 8.43 12.29
N SER A 208 -7.57 7.13 12.36
CA SER A 208 -8.02 6.08 11.42
C SER A 208 -7.73 6.38 9.95
N VAL A 209 -6.55 6.94 9.66
CA VAL A 209 -6.14 7.34 8.30
C VAL A 209 -6.03 6.15 7.35
N GLY A 210 -5.52 5.01 7.84
CA GLY A 210 -5.24 3.84 7.01
C GLY A 210 -4.14 4.09 5.99
N CYS A 211 -4.04 3.24 4.97
CA CYS A 211 -2.99 3.35 3.94
C CYS A 211 -3.50 3.74 2.55
N MET A 212 -4.81 3.93 2.37
CA MET A 212 -5.43 4.13 1.06
C MET A 212 -4.86 5.33 0.29
N PHE A 213 -4.42 6.39 0.99
CA PHE A 213 -3.80 7.56 0.36
C PHE A 213 -2.55 7.21 -0.46
N ALA A 214 -1.82 6.15 -0.08
CA ALA A 214 -0.59 5.70 -0.72
C ALA A 214 -0.81 4.56 -1.73
N LEU A 215 -2.05 4.13 -1.96
CA LEU A 215 -2.34 2.98 -2.84
C LEU A 215 -1.85 3.22 -4.27
N SER A 216 -2.15 4.39 -4.82
CA SER A 216 -1.68 4.79 -6.16
C SER A 216 -0.15 4.82 -6.26
N TRP A 217 0.56 5.09 -5.17
CA TRP A 217 2.01 5.22 -5.17
C TRP A 217 2.69 3.90 -5.47
N ILE A 218 2.33 2.84 -4.75
CA ILE A 218 2.98 1.54 -4.95
C ILE A 218 2.47 0.83 -6.21
N LEU A 219 1.19 1.00 -6.57
CA LEU A 219 0.61 0.36 -7.76
C LEU A 219 1.22 0.92 -9.05
N THR A 220 1.64 2.18 -9.04
CA THR A 220 2.20 2.84 -10.23
C THR A 220 3.69 3.15 -10.10
N TRP A 221 4.34 2.71 -9.03
CA TRP A 221 5.71 3.13 -8.68
C TRP A 221 5.87 4.66 -8.76
N PHE A 222 4.91 5.37 -8.17
CA PHE A 222 4.81 6.83 -8.10
C PHE A 222 4.67 7.55 -9.45
N SER A 223 4.68 6.85 -10.59
CA SER A 223 4.55 7.46 -11.92
C SER A 223 3.24 8.23 -12.12
N HIS A 224 2.18 7.84 -11.42
CA HIS A 224 0.92 8.56 -11.45
C HIS A 224 0.91 9.82 -10.56
N SER A 225 1.73 9.85 -9.52
CA SER A 225 1.66 10.85 -8.44
C SER A 225 2.74 11.92 -8.54
N LEU A 226 3.87 11.62 -9.15
CA LEU A 226 4.93 12.59 -9.42
C LEU A 226 4.61 13.41 -10.68
N ARG A 227 4.97 14.69 -10.64
CA ARG A 227 4.70 15.64 -11.73
C ARG A 227 5.81 15.63 -12.77
N GLU A 228 7.07 15.61 -12.32
CA GLU A 228 8.23 15.67 -13.21
C GLU A 228 8.62 14.27 -13.66
N TYR A 229 8.66 14.05 -14.98
CA TYR A 229 8.98 12.75 -15.55
C TYR A 229 10.39 12.27 -15.19
N SER A 230 11.35 13.18 -15.01
CA SER A 230 12.70 12.85 -14.57
C SER A 230 12.72 12.21 -13.17
N GLN A 231 11.85 12.67 -12.26
CA GLN A 231 11.72 12.09 -10.91
C GLN A 231 11.12 10.68 -10.99
N VAL A 232 10.14 10.47 -11.88
CA VAL A 232 9.55 9.14 -12.11
C VAL A 232 10.63 8.14 -12.53
N VAL A 233 11.47 8.51 -13.50
CA VAL A 233 12.55 7.63 -13.98
C VAL A 233 13.55 7.32 -12.85
N GLN A 234 13.92 8.30 -12.03
CA GLN A 234 14.80 8.07 -10.86
C GLN A 234 14.20 7.09 -9.85
N PHE A 235 12.90 7.19 -9.57
CA PHE A 235 12.20 6.25 -8.70
C PHE A 235 12.22 4.83 -9.30
N PHE A 236 12.01 4.69 -10.61
CA PHE A 236 12.09 3.40 -11.30
C PHE A 236 13.50 2.81 -11.22
N ASP A 237 14.55 3.59 -11.47
CA ASP A 237 15.94 3.15 -11.32
C ASP A 237 16.21 2.65 -9.89
N PHE A 238 15.70 3.38 -8.89
CA PHE A 238 15.83 3.01 -7.49
C PHE A 238 15.07 1.72 -7.15
N PHE A 239 13.84 1.55 -7.62
CA PHE A 239 13.06 0.33 -7.35
C PHE A 239 13.60 -0.90 -8.07
N LEU A 240 14.09 -0.75 -9.30
CA LEU A 240 14.69 -1.84 -10.07
C LEU A 240 16.00 -2.36 -9.46
N SER A 241 16.70 -1.52 -8.70
CA SER A 241 17.99 -1.85 -8.08
C SER A 241 17.89 -2.32 -6.62
N ASN A 242 16.68 -2.38 -6.05
CA ASN A 242 16.47 -2.65 -4.63
C ASN A 242 15.43 -3.76 -4.38
N ASP A 243 15.18 -4.04 -3.09
CA ASP A 243 14.19 -5.01 -2.65
C ASP A 243 12.77 -4.69 -3.19
N PRO A 244 11.93 -5.68 -3.51
CA PRO A 244 10.60 -5.45 -4.05
C PRO A 244 9.67 -4.67 -3.11
N LEU A 245 9.95 -4.65 -1.80
CA LEU A 245 9.20 -3.87 -0.82
C LEU A 245 9.64 -2.39 -0.77
N MET A 246 10.70 -1.98 -1.48
CA MET A 246 11.24 -0.62 -1.47
C MET A 246 10.21 0.49 -1.72
N PRO A 247 9.19 0.33 -2.61
CA PRO A 247 8.13 1.33 -2.75
C PRO A 247 7.38 1.65 -1.43
N VAL A 248 7.27 0.68 -0.52
CA VAL A 248 6.67 0.89 0.82
C VAL A 248 7.60 1.70 1.72
N TYR A 249 8.91 1.47 1.64
CA TYR A 249 9.91 2.26 2.38
C TYR A 249 9.96 3.71 1.90
N VAL A 250 9.88 3.94 0.58
CA VAL A 250 9.77 5.28 0.01
C VAL A 250 8.48 5.96 0.45
N SER A 251 7.36 5.22 0.50
CA SER A 251 6.10 5.74 1.03
C SER A 251 6.22 6.17 2.50
N ALA A 252 6.87 5.34 3.33
CA ALA A 252 7.12 5.66 4.74
C ALA A 252 8.04 6.88 4.89
N ALA A 253 9.14 6.95 4.13
CA ALA A 253 10.08 8.07 4.14
C ALA A 253 9.39 9.39 3.76
N LEU A 254 8.52 9.36 2.76
CA LEU A 254 7.73 10.52 2.35
C LEU A 254 6.80 10.98 3.47
N VAL A 255 6.06 10.06 4.12
CA VAL A 255 5.19 10.40 5.26
C VAL A 255 6.01 10.98 6.43
N LEU A 256 7.17 10.39 6.74
CA LEU A 256 8.07 10.86 7.81
C LEU A 256 8.62 12.25 7.54
N SER A 257 9.00 12.56 6.29
CA SER A 257 9.48 13.90 5.91
C SER A 257 8.42 14.99 6.17
N ARG A 258 7.14 14.60 6.12
CA ARG A 258 5.97 15.47 6.31
C ARG A 258 5.38 15.39 7.71
N ARG A 259 6.09 14.81 8.68
CA ARG A 259 5.60 14.64 10.07
C ARG A 259 5.06 15.93 10.69
N ASN A 260 5.72 17.06 10.44
CA ASN A 260 5.32 18.34 11.04
C ASN A 260 4.00 18.84 10.45
N GLU A 261 3.78 18.64 9.15
CA GLU A 261 2.51 18.99 8.50
C GLU A 261 1.37 18.11 9.04
N VAL A 262 1.64 16.79 9.16
CA VAL A 262 0.65 15.85 9.70
C VAL A 262 0.26 16.20 11.14
N PHE A 263 1.22 16.55 12.00
CA PHE A 263 0.92 16.98 13.38
C PHE A 263 0.22 18.34 13.47
N ALA A 264 0.35 19.19 12.46
CA ALA A 264 -0.32 20.49 12.41
C ALA A 264 -1.79 20.36 11.96
N CYS A 265 -2.18 19.25 11.35
CA CYS A 265 -3.57 18.98 10.98
C CYS A 265 -4.45 18.70 12.20
N GLU A 266 -5.75 18.93 12.02
CA GLU A 266 -6.75 18.32 12.89
C GLU A 266 -6.66 16.80 12.78
N PRO A 267 -6.79 16.04 13.89
CA PRO A 267 -6.62 14.59 13.92
C PRO A 267 -7.84 13.85 13.33
N GLU A 268 -8.24 14.22 12.12
CA GLU A 268 -9.37 13.65 11.38
C GLU A 268 -8.89 12.95 10.11
N MET A 269 -9.46 11.76 9.84
CA MET A 269 -9.12 10.96 8.66
C MET A 269 -9.11 11.76 7.35
N PRO A 270 -10.17 12.50 6.98
CA PRO A 270 -10.24 13.12 5.65
C PRO A 270 -9.19 14.21 5.45
N ILE A 271 -8.82 14.93 6.51
CA ILE A 271 -7.86 16.03 6.46
C ILE A 271 -6.45 15.48 6.23
N ILE A 272 -6.04 14.51 7.04
CA ILE A 272 -4.71 13.89 6.91
C ILE A 272 -4.63 13.10 5.60
N HIS A 273 -5.69 12.39 5.21
CA HIS A 273 -5.76 11.70 3.92
C HIS A 273 -5.55 12.68 2.76
N HIS A 274 -6.29 13.81 2.75
CA HIS A 274 -6.15 14.82 1.70
C HIS A 274 -4.73 15.41 1.63
N LEU A 275 -4.13 15.70 2.78
CA LEU A 275 -2.76 16.20 2.89
C LEU A 275 -1.78 15.19 2.25
N LEU A 276 -1.87 13.92 2.65
CA LEU A 276 -0.90 12.91 2.28
C LEU A 276 -1.06 12.44 0.84
N THR A 277 -2.29 12.35 0.29
CA THR A 277 -2.53 11.96 -1.11
C THR A 277 -1.77 12.84 -2.11
N ARG A 278 -1.51 14.12 -1.76
CA ARG A 278 -0.76 15.04 -2.62
C ARG A 278 0.73 15.06 -2.25
N ILE A 279 1.57 14.69 -3.20
CA ILE A 279 3.02 14.84 -3.08
C ILE A 279 3.39 16.31 -3.39
N PRO A 280 4.16 17.00 -2.53
CA PRO A 280 4.62 18.36 -2.78
C PRO A 280 5.43 18.47 -4.08
N GLU A 281 5.26 19.57 -4.82
CA GLU A 281 5.96 19.78 -6.11
C GLU A 281 7.48 19.97 -5.91
N ASP A 282 7.87 20.53 -4.77
CA ASP A 282 9.24 20.80 -4.36
C ASP A 282 9.85 19.65 -3.52
N ILE A 283 9.31 18.44 -3.65
CA ILE A 283 9.87 17.24 -2.99
C ILE A 283 11.36 17.08 -3.32
N ASN A 284 12.17 16.97 -2.28
CA ASN A 284 13.57 16.61 -2.42
C ASN A 284 13.67 15.08 -2.59
N VAL A 285 13.71 14.64 -3.86
CA VAL A 285 13.79 13.22 -4.23
C VAL A 285 15.00 12.55 -3.59
N ASP A 286 16.18 13.17 -3.64
CA ASP A 286 17.41 12.59 -3.09
C ASP A 286 17.31 12.34 -1.58
N GLU A 287 16.72 13.28 -0.83
CA GLU A 287 16.48 13.11 0.60
C GLU A 287 15.50 11.97 0.89
N VAL A 288 14.40 11.87 0.13
CA VAL A 288 13.40 10.82 0.32
C VAL A 288 13.97 9.43 0.00
N LEU A 289 14.70 9.29 -1.11
CA LEU A 289 15.32 8.01 -1.48
C LEU A 289 16.47 7.64 -0.52
N SER A 290 17.22 8.62 -0.03
CA SER A 290 18.24 8.40 1.01
C SER A 290 17.61 7.94 2.33
N ALA A 291 16.53 8.57 2.77
CA ALA A 291 15.79 8.16 3.96
C ALA A 291 15.20 6.75 3.81
N ALA A 292 14.64 6.41 2.65
CA ALA A 292 14.15 5.05 2.38
C ALA A 292 15.28 4.02 2.44
N SER A 293 16.46 4.35 1.90
CA SER A 293 17.67 3.51 2.00
C SER A 293 18.11 3.30 3.45
N GLN A 294 18.03 4.32 4.30
CA GLN A 294 18.34 4.21 5.72
C GLN A 294 17.31 3.36 6.47
N LEU A 295 16.02 3.51 6.14
CA LEU A 295 14.94 2.71 6.73
C LEU A 295 15.10 1.23 6.43
N ILE A 296 15.41 0.84 5.18
CA ILE A 296 15.56 -0.57 4.83
C ILE A 296 16.78 -1.22 5.49
N LEU A 297 17.86 -0.46 5.68
CA LEU A 297 19.04 -0.93 6.43
C LEU A 297 18.75 -1.08 7.92
N SER A 298 17.98 -0.16 8.49
CA SER A 298 17.62 -0.18 9.91
C SER A 298 16.56 -1.24 10.24
N TYR A 299 15.63 -1.44 9.30
CA TYR A 299 14.50 -2.36 9.41
C TYR A 299 14.40 -3.22 8.15
N PRO A 300 15.23 -4.28 8.01
CA PRO A 300 15.19 -5.19 6.86
C PRO A 300 13.79 -5.78 6.61
N PRO A 301 13.40 -6.04 5.34
CA PRO A 301 12.08 -6.55 4.97
C PRO A 301 11.64 -7.79 5.74
N ALA A 302 12.56 -8.76 5.94
CA ALA A 302 12.28 -9.98 6.70
C ALA A 302 11.87 -9.71 8.16
N LEU A 303 12.39 -8.65 8.80
CA LEU A 303 12.00 -8.27 10.16
C LEU A 303 10.67 -7.52 10.16
N VAL A 304 10.47 -6.64 9.18
CA VAL A 304 9.24 -5.87 9.01
C VAL A 304 8.05 -6.77 8.73
N GLN A 305 8.22 -7.79 7.88
CA GLN A 305 7.18 -8.76 7.52
C GLN A 305 6.97 -9.86 8.57
N GLY A 306 7.91 -10.01 9.52
CA GLY A 306 7.85 -11.02 10.58
C GLY A 306 7.71 -10.39 11.96
N VAL A 307 8.75 -10.52 12.79
CA VAL A 307 8.71 -10.17 14.22
C VAL A 307 8.27 -8.73 14.54
N PHE A 308 8.49 -7.75 13.66
CA PHE A 308 8.00 -6.39 13.89
C PHE A 308 6.51 -6.25 13.57
N TRP A 309 6.02 -6.94 12.54
CA TRP A 309 4.59 -7.02 12.23
C TRP A 309 3.83 -7.63 13.40
N ASP A 310 4.27 -8.78 13.91
CA ASP A 310 3.61 -9.49 15.01
C ASP A 310 3.49 -8.60 16.26
N ARG A 311 4.60 -7.95 16.64
CA ARG A 311 4.63 -7.03 17.80
C ARG A 311 3.76 -5.80 17.59
N TYR A 312 3.71 -5.29 16.36
CA TYR A 312 2.85 -4.16 16.03
C TYR A 312 1.38 -4.55 16.17
N LEU A 313 0.99 -5.72 15.66
CA LEU A 313 -0.36 -6.28 15.83
C LEU A 313 -0.73 -6.49 17.30
N GLU A 314 0.18 -7.04 18.11
CA GLU A 314 -0.01 -7.16 19.56
C GLU A 314 -0.24 -5.80 20.22
N GLN A 315 0.54 -4.78 19.85
CA GLN A 315 0.42 -3.43 20.40
C GLN A 315 -0.92 -2.77 20.07
N ILE A 316 -1.40 -2.89 18.83
CA ILE A 316 -2.67 -2.27 18.42
C ILE A 316 -3.89 -3.05 18.92
N SER A 317 -3.75 -4.35 19.15
CA SER A 317 -4.79 -5.22 19.70
C SER A 317 -4.90 -5.14 21.22
N ALA A 318 -3.85 -4.66 21.90
CA ALA A 318 -3.86 -4.54 23.35
C ALA A 318 -5.01 -3.62 23.82
N PRO A 319 -5.84 -4.06 24.78
CA PRO A 319 -6.95 -3.25 25.27
C PRO A 319 -6.42 -1.92 25.81
N LYS A 320 -7.00 -0.80 25.34
CA LYS A 320 -6.69 0.52 25.88
C LYS A 320 -6.85 0.43 27.40
N LYS A 321 -5.74 0.60 28.15
CA LYS A 321 -5.79 0.74 29.61
C LYS A 321 -6.66 1.96 29.91
N GLN A 322 -7.95 1.74 30.15
CA GLN A 322 -8.81 2.75 30.72
C GLN A 322 -8.15 3.13 32.05
N SER A 323 -7.74 4.38 32.18
CA SER A 323 -7.34 4.92 33.47
C SER A 323 -8.57 4.79 34.36
N VAL A 324 -8.62 3.75 35.20
CA VAL A 324 -9.63 3.68 36.25
C VAL A 324 -9.45 4.97 37.04
N PRO A 325 -10.44 5.87 37.08
CA PRO A 325 -10.30 7.08 37.88
C PRO A 325 -10.00 6.62 39.30
N LYS A 326 -8.89 7.08 39.87
CA LYS A 326 -8.56 6.80 41.27
C LYS A 326 -9.66 7.46 42.11
N ILE A 327 -10.71 6.70 42.40
CA ILE A 327 -11.76 7.14 43.31
C ILE A 327 -11.07 7.42 44.64
N ASN A 328 -11.03 8.69 45.03
CA ASN A 328 -10.38 9.11 46.25
C ASN A 328 -11.08 8.42 47.44
N ARG A 329 -10.37 7.54 48.15
CA ARG A 329 -10.91 6.74 49.26
C ARG A 329 -11.54 7.60 50.36
N TYR A 330 -11.03 8.83 50.52
CA TYR A 330 -11.59 9.80 51.48
C TYR A 330 -12.95 10.35 51.04
N ALA A 331 -13.21 10.50 49.74
CA ALA A 331 -14.51 10.95 49.22
C ALA A 331 -15.59 9.87 49.39
N VAL A 332 -15.23 8.59 49.22
CA VAL A 332 -16.13 7.45 49.46
C VAL A 332 -16.50 7.37 50.94
N ASN A 333 -15.50 7.46 51.82
CA ASN A 333 -15.75 7.43 53.26
C ASN A 333 -16.63 8.62 53.71
N ALA A 334 -16.40 9.82 53.19
CA ALA A 334 -17.22 11.00 53.49
C ALA A 334 -18.70 10.80 53.12
N TRP A 335 -18.99 10.14 51.99
CA TRP A 335 -20.36 9.80 51.59
C TRP A 335 -21.02 8.79 52.54
N PHE A 336 -20.30 7.74 52.95
CA PHE A 336 -20.82 6.79 53.94
C PHE A 336 -21.10 7.44 55.30
N PHE A 337 -20.21 8.31 55.78
CA PHE A 337 -20.41 9.05 57.03
C PHE A 337 -21.59 10.03 56.95
N ALA A 338 -21.72 10.77 55.85
CA ALA A 338 -22.85 11.68 55.64
C ALA A 338 -24.18 10.91 55.55
N GLY A 339 -24.21 9.78 54.83
CA GLY A 339 -25.39 8.92 54.74
C GLY A 339 -25.80 8.34 56.10
N ALA A 340 -24.85 7.86 56.89
CA ALA A 340 -25.11 7.33 58.23
C ALA A 340 -25.62 8.41 59.20
N ALA A 341 -25.04 9.61 59.16
CA ALA A 341 -25.51 10.74 59.97
C ALA A 341 -26.94 11.15 59.58
N THR A 342 -27.25 11.19 58.28
CA THR A 342 -28.59 11.55 57.78
C THR A 342 -29.64 10.50 58.19
N ALA A 343 -29.30 9.21 58.10
CA ALA A 343 -30.18 8.12 58.55
C ALA A 343 -30.39 8.14 60.07
N ALA A 344 -29.34 8.42 60.85
CA ALA A 344 -29.44 8.53 62.31
C ALA A 344 -30.30 9.72 62.74
N VAL A 345 -30.17 10.87 62.07
CA VAL A 345 -31.02 12.05 62.30
C VAL A 345 -32.47 11.76 61.91
N ALA A 346 -32.71 11.13 60.76
CA ALA A 346 -34.05 10.74 60.35
C ALA A 346 -34.69 9.74 61.33
N TYR A 347 -33.93 8.76 61.81
CA TYR A 347 -34.38 7.81 62.83
C TYR A 347 -34.65 8.49 64.18
N TRP A 348 -33.81 9.43 64.60
CA TRP A 348 -34.01 10.20 65.82
C TRP A 348 -35.27 11.08 65.73
N ILE A 349 -35.46 11.79 64.61
CA ILE A 349 -36.69 12.58 64.36
C ILE A 349 -37.92 11.67 64.35
N LEU A 350 -37.87 10.54 63.65
CA LEU A 350 -38.98 9.58 63.60
C LEU A 350 -39.32 9.03 64.98
N THR A 351 -38.34 8.75 65.83
CA THR A 351 -38.57 8.19 67.17
C THR A 351 -38.96 9.24 68.22
N HIS A 352 -38.55 10.51 68.06
CA HIS A 352 -38.83 11.57 69.03
C HIS A 352 -40.03 12.46 68.68
N TYR A 353 -40.51 12.44 67.44
CA TYR A 353 -41.69 13.20 67.01
C TYR A 353 -42.91 12.34 66.65
N SER A 354 -42.85 11.02 66.77
CA SER A 354 -44.02 10.13 66.62
C SER A 354 -44.68 9.79 67.96
N GLN A 355 -45.20 10.81 68.65
CA GLN A 355 -46.30 10.63 69.60
C GLN A 355 -47.42 11.62 69.27
N PRO A 356 -48.59 11.15 68.80
CA PRO A 356 -49.80 11.95 68.91
C PRO A 356 -50.38 11.77 70.31
N ASP A 357 -50.13 12.73 71.18
CA ASP A 357 -51.07 13.03 72.26
C ASP A 357 -52.35 13.57 71.62
N ILE A 358 -53.37 12.71 71.46
CA ILE A 358 -54.75 13.17 71.37
C ILE A 358 -55.50 12.56 72.55
N ALA A 359 -55.50 13.35 73.63
CA ALA A 359 -56.44 13.24 74.72
C ALA A 359 -57.86 13.57 74.22
N TRP A 360 -58.80 12.76 74.70
CA TRP A 360 -60.25 12.88 74.59
C TRP A 360 -60.80 14.25 75.03
N PHE A 361 -61.84 14.77 74.36
CA PHE A 361 -63.01 15.41 75.01
C PHE A 361 -64.20 15.55 74.02
N ALA A 362 -65.40 15.21 74.55
CA ALA A 362 -66.78 15.36 74.05
C ALA A 362 -67.30 14.33 73.04
#